data_AF-A0A127MHG6-F1
#
_entry.id   AF-A0A127MHG6-F1
#
_cell.length_a   1.000
_cell.length_b   1.000
_cell.length_c   1.000
_cell.angle_alpha   90.00
_cell.angle_beta   90.00
_cell.angle_gamma   90.00
#
_symmetry.space_group_name_H-M   'P 1'
#
loop_
_entity.id
_entity.type
_entity.pdbx_description
1 polymer ?
#
loop_
_entity_poly.entity_id
_entity_poly.type
_entity_poly.pdbx_seq_one_letter_code
_entity_poly.pdbx_strand_id
1 'polypeptide(L)'
;MKFLEALAQTGNVQASAYFVQRTRQSAYDLKRRDPDFARAWLAALVLAREEAQDKLQERAIEGVEEEVFYHGEVVATRRRYDSRLLLAHLARLDKIAEQIPAQRGAARFGDMLDAIGKGEDTAPLIATPTEEELAIQAAEAETHGKPVPEEEEGEEFYAVRFPDHDGPPDYYRMTQEEAAEMQREVPGLTATPTGTRDEAVINALPCNAEAMRAFRRDEGKQGKNL
;
A
#
# COMPACT_ATOMS: atom_id res chain seq x y z
N MET A 1 10.62 -9.76 22.83
CA MET A 1 10.55 -8.86 21.66
C MET A 1 9.71 -9.44 20.52
N LYS A 2 9.93 -10.71 20.13
CA LYS A 2 9.16 -11.45 19.09
C LYS A 2 7.63 -11.26 19.04
N PHE A 3 6.97 -11.09 20.18
CA PHE A 3 5.52 -10.83 20.21
C PHE A 3 5.18 -9.46 19.60
N LEU A 4 5.92 -8.41 19.95
CA LEU A 4 5.69 -7.05 19.47
C LEU A 4 6.03 -6.93 17.98
N GLU A 5 7.08 -7.60 17.53
CA GLU A 5 7.42 -7.72 16.09
C GLU A 5 6.28 -8.38 15.30
N ALA A 6 5.78 -9.54 15.77
CA ALA A 6 4.66 -10.22 15.14
C ALA A 6 3.37 -9.39 15.19
N LEU A 7 3.18 -8.57 16.23
CA LEU A 7 2.06 -7.65 16.33
C LEU A 7 2.19 -6.50 15.33
N ALA A 8 3.39 -5.96 15.15
CA ALA A 8 3.68 -4.89 14.18
C ALA A 8 3.46 -5.35 12.73
N GLN A 9 3.69 -6.63 12.44
CA GLN A 9 3.46 -7.18 11.11
C GLN A 9 1.99 -7.52 10.84
N THR A 10 1.22 -7.93 11.85
CA THR A 10 -0.10 -8.55 11.61
C THR A 10 -1.28 -7.76 12.16
N GLY A 11 -1.06 -6.91 13.15
CA GLY A 11 -2.12 -6.23 13.90
C GLY A 11 -3.05 -7.17 14.68
N ASN A 12 -2.75 -8.47 14.73
CA ASN A 12 -3.60 -9.51 15.29
C ASN A 12 -2.97 -10.13 16.54
N VAL A 13 -3.47 -9.71 17.70
CA VAL A 13 -3.01 -10.16 19.02
C VAL A 13 -3.07 -11.68 19.19
N GLN A 14 -4.10 -12.33 18.68
CA GLN A 14 -4.24 -13.78 18.80
C GLN A 14 -3.18 -14.51 17.97
N ALA A 15 -2.96 -14.06 16.72
CA ALA A 15 -1.92 -14.60 15.86
C ALA A 15 -0.52 -14.37 16.45
N SER A 16 -0.23 -13.15 16.93
CA SER A 16 1.06 -12.83 17.57
C SER A 16 1.30 -13.64 18.84
N ALA A 17 0.27 -13.84 19.67
CA ALA A 17 0.38 -14.64 20.89
C ALA A 17 0.64 -16.12 20.57
N TYR A 18 -0.07 -16.66 19.57
CA TYR A 18 0.14 -18.02 19.08
C TYR A 18 1.58 -18.21 18.55
N PHE A 19 2.08 -17.26 17.76
CA PHE A 19 3.44 -17.29 17.22
C PHE A 19 4.52 -17.41 18.30
N VAL A 20 4.34 -16.73 19.44
CA VAL A 20 5.27 -16.83 20.58
C VAL A 20 4.90 -17.90 21.61
N GLN A 21 3.94 -18.77 21.29
CA GLN A 21 3.44 -19.85 22.16
C GLN A 21 2.95 -19.33 23.53
N ARG A 22 2.26 -18.19 23.52
CA ARG A 22 1.62 -17.59 24.71
C ARG A 22 0.12 -17.42 24.50
N THR A 23 -0.59 -17.24 25.61
CA THR A 23 -2.02 -16.93 25.56
C THR A 23 -2.22 -15.44 25.32
N ARG A 24 -3.32 -15.07 24.65
CA ARG A 24 -3.74 -13.67 24.51
C ARG A 24 -3.86 -12.96 25.87
N GLN A 25 -4.33 -13.68 26.88
CA GLN A 25 -4.55 -13.15 28.21
C GLN A 25 -3.22 -12.72 28.85
N SER A 26 -2.19 -13.57 28.76
CA SER A 26 -0.85 -13.25 29.26
C SER A 26 -0.26 -12.01 28.59
N ALA A 27 -0.52 -11.78 27.30
CA ALA A 27 -0.05 -10.58 26.60
C ALA A 27 -0.74 -9.31 27.12
N TYR A 28 -2.06 -9.36 27.36
CA TYR A 28 -2.79 -8.24 27.98
C TYR A 28 -2.40 -8.01 29.44
N ASP A 29 -2.11 -9.06 30.20
CA ASP A 29 -1.65 -8.94 31.59
C ASP A 29 -0.28 -8.27 31.63
N LEU A 30 0.63 -8.64 30.73
CA LEU A 30 1.92 -7.98 30.56
C LEU A 30 1.74 -6.50 30.19
N LYS A 31 0.86 -6.19 29.24
CA LYS A 31 0.54 -4.81 28.86
C LYS A 31 0.03 -3.96 30.03
N ARG A 32 -0.71 -4.54 30.98
CA ARG A 32 -1.23 -3.78 32.13
C ARG A 32 -0.17 -3.50 33.20
N ARG A 33 0.82 -4.38 33.35
CA ARG A 33 1.86 -4.27 34.39
C ARG A 33 3.11 -3.54 33.92
N ASP A 34 3.37 -3.54 32.61
CA ASP A 34 4.60 -3.03 32.01
C ASP A 34 4.27 -1.85 31.07
N PRO A 35 4.58 -0.62 31.49
CA PRO A 35 4.30 0.58 30.69
C PRO A 35 5.16 0.66 29.43
N ASP A 36 6.39 0.14 29.44
CA ASP A 36 7.27 0.12 28.26
C ASP A 36 6.71 -0.80 27.20
N PHE A 37 6.30 -1.99 27.61
CA PHE A 37 5.60 -2.92 26.73
C PHE A 37 4.29 -2.33 26.21
N ALA A 38 3.56 -1.56 27.04
CA ALA A 38 2.32 -0.91 26.61
C ALA A 38 2.56 0.19 25.55
N ARG A 39 3.65 0.96 25.66
CA ARG A 39 4.06 1.94 24.65
C ARG A 39 4.45 1.26 23.35
N ALA A 40 5.31 0.25 23.41
CA ALA A 40 5.73 -0.50 22.23
C ALA A 40 4.56 -1.25 21.57
N TRP A 41 3.56 -1.67 22.35
CA TRP A 41 2.32 -2.22 21.80
C TRP A 41 1.57 -1.19 20.94
N LEU A 42 1.45 0.05 21.39
CA LEU A 42 0.78 1.09 20.61
C LEU A 42 1.55 1.40 19.33
N ALA A 43 2.89 1.52 19.42
CA ALA A 43 3.77 1.67 18.28
C ALA A 43 3.59 0.53 17.25
N ALA A 44 3.59 -0.73 17.71
CA ALA A 44 3.35 -1.89 16.86
C ALA A 44 1.98 -1.82 16.15
N LEU A 45 0.93 -1.35 16.82
CA LEU A 45 -0.39 -1.20 16.19
C LEU A 45 -0.42 -0.10 15.11
N VAL A 46 0.40 0.95 15.25
CA VAL A 46 0.55 1.96 14.19
C VAL A 46 1.22 1.35 12.96
N LEU A 47 2.29 0.56 13.15
CA LEU A 47 2.98 -0.12 12.04
C LEU A 47 2.09 -1.13 11.32
N ALA A 48 1.25 -1.86 12.06
CA ALA A 48 0.36 -2.86 11.50
C ALA A 48 -0.84 -2.29 10.71
N ARG A 49 -1.00 -0.96 10.69
CA ARG A 49 -2.14 -0.28 10.09
C ARG A 49 -2.24 -0.53 8.59
N GLU A 50 -1.13 -0.41 7.87
CA GLU A 50 -1.10 -0.57 6.41
C GLU A 50 -1.49 -2.00 6.01
N GLU A 51 -0.87 -3.00 6.64
CA GLU A 51 -1.24 -4.41 6.42
C GLU A 51 -2.72 -4.69 6.73
N ALA A 52 -3.27 -4.07 7.79
CA ALA A 52 -4.68 -4.22 8.12
C ALA A 52 -5.59 -3.56 7.06
N GLN A 53 -5.15 -2.45 6.47
CA GLN A 53 -5.84 -1.77 5.37
C GLN A 53 -5.83 -2.63 4.10
N ASP A 54 -4.69 -3.22 3.75
CA ASP A 54 -4.56 -4.04 2.53
C ASP A 54 -5.44 -5.30 2.62
N LYS A 55 -5.41 -5.99 3.76
CA LYS A 55 -6.32 -7.13 4.03
C LYS A 55 -7.79 -6.74 3.97
N LEU A 56 -8.12 -5.52 4.37
CA LEU A 56 -9.47 -5.01 4.31
C LEU A 56 -9.90 -4.73 2.88
N GLN A 57 -9.03 -4.10 2.11
CA GLN A 57 -9.26 -3.81 0.70
C GLN A 57 -9.48 -5.11 -0.08
N GLU A 58 -8.62 -6.11 0.12
CA GLU A 58 -8.77 -7.43 -0.48
C GLU A 58 -10.14 -8.03 -0.13
N ARG A 59 -10.52 -8.08 1.15
CA ARG A 59 -11.83 -8.60 1.57
C ARG A 59 -13.01 -7.79 1.06
N ALA A 60 -12.86 -6.49 0.84
CA ALA A 60 -13.92 -5.64 0.31
C ALA A 60 -14.12 -5.83 -1.19
N ILE A 61 -13.03 -6.02 -1.95
CA ILE A 61 -13.06 -6.26 -3.40
C ILE A 61 -13.47 -7.70 -3.69
N GLU A 62 -12.80 -8.66 -3.05
CA GLU A 62 -12.99 -10.08 -3.30
C GLU A 62 -14.20 -10.64 -2.55
N GLY A 63 -14.52 -10.15 -1.36
CA GLY A 63 -15.51 -10.78 -0.48
C GLY A 63 -14.97 -12.05 0.20
N VAL A 64 -15.76 -12.65 1.09
CA VAL A 64 -15.41 -13.87 1.84
C VAL A 64 -16.32 -15.01 1.40
N GLU A 65 -15.75 -16.17 1.09
CA GLU A 65 -16.53 -17.37 0.80
C GLU A 65 -17.10 -17.98 2.08
N GLU A 66 -18.42 -18.13 2.12
CA GLU A 66 -19.15 -18.83 3.17
C GLU A 66 -19.76 -20.10 2.58
N GLU A 67 -19.47 -21.24 3.19
CA GLU A 67 -20.17 -22.49 2.92
C GLU A 67 -21.60 -22.41 3.46
N VAL A 68 -22.56 -22.76 2.61
CA VAL A 68 -23.98 -22.87 2.96
C VAL A 68 -24.23 -24.33 3.30
N PHE A 69 -24.64 -24.58 4.54
CA PHE A 69 -24.95 -25.92 5.05
C PHE A 69 -26.45 -26.19 5.06
N TYR A 70 -26.85 -27.40 4.68
CA TYR A 70 -28.20 -27.92 4.86
C TYR A 70 -28.09 -29.38 5.30
N HIS A 71 -28.75 -29.71 6.42
CA HIS A 71 -28.67 -31.04 7.03
C HIS A 71 -27.24 -31.53 7.37
N GLY A 72 -26.31 -30.61 7.63
CA GLY A 72 -24.92 -30.94 7.99
C GLY A 72 -24.00 -31.17 6.79
N GLU A 73 -24.51 -31.07 5.56
CA GLU A 73 -23.74 -31.13 4.33
C GLU A 73 -23.63 -29.73 3.70
N VAL A 74 -22.47 -29.44 3.11
CA VAL A 74 -22.26 -28.22 2.32
C VAL A 74 -23.04 -28.37 1.01
N VAL A 75 -24.06 -27.55 0.83
CA VAL A 75 -24.93 -27.57 -0.36
C VAL A 75 -24.54 -26.52 -1.41
N ALA A 76 -23.86 -25.45 -0.98
CA ALA A 76 -23.40 -24.38 -1.87
C ALA A 76 -22.30 -23.55 -1.20
N THR A 77 -21.59 -22.76 -1.98
CA THR A 77 -20.75 -21.66 -1.49
C THR A 77 -21.39 -20.34 -1.91
N ARG A 78 -21.38 -19.34 -1.03
CA ARG A 78 -21.82 -17.98 -1.33
C ARG A 78 -20.71 -17.00 -0.97
N ARG A 79 -20.58 -15.94 -1.75
CA ARG A 79 -19.61 -14.87 -1.47
C ARG A 79 -20.29 -13.75 -0.69
N ARG A 80 -19.81 -13.50 0.53
CA ARG A 80 -20.32 -12.46 1.42
C ARG A 80 -19.33 -11.31 1.53
N TYR A 81 -19.80 -10.12 1.25
CA TYR A 81 -19.07 -8.88 1.47
C TYR A 81 -19.42 -8.34 2.86
N ASP A 82 -18.73 -8.81 3.90
CA ASP A 82 -18.90 -8.28 5.26
C ASP A 82 -17.57 -7.84 5.87
N SER A 83 -17.18 -6.63 5.50
CA SER A 83 -15.95 -6.00 5.95
C SER A 83 -16.13 -5.19 7.25
N ARG A 84 -17.29 -5.28 7.91
CA ARG A 84 -17.68 -4.36 9.01
C ARG A 84 -16.79 -4.48 10.24
N LEU A 85 -16.44 -5.70 10.65
CA LEU A 85 -15.59 -5.93 11.81
C LEU A 85 -14.16 -5.44 11.58
N LEU A 86 -13.66 -5.61 10.35
CA LEU A 86 -12.31 -5.18 10.00
C LEU A 86 -12.24 -3.66 9.78
N LEU A 87 -13.29 -3.04 9.24
CA LEU A 87 -13.44 -1.57 9.23
C LEU A 87 -13.43 -0.98 10.64
N ALA A 88 -14.13 -1.61 11.59
CA ALA A 88 -14.12 -1.17 12.99
C ALA A 88 -12.72 -1.32 13.63
N HIS A 89 -11.98 -2.38 13.28
CA HIS A 89 -10.59 -2.56 13.71
C HIS A 89 -9.66 -1.51 13.09
N LEU A 90 -9.79 -1.23 11.80
CA LEU A 90 -9.01 -0.20 11.11
C LEU A 90 -9.27 1.19 11.71
N ALA A 91 -10.53 1.58 11.92
CA ALA A 91 -10.87 2.85 12.56
C ALA A 91 -10.25 3.00 13.97
N ARG A 92 -10.10 1.90 14.70
CA ARG A 92 -9.37 1.89 15.98
C ARG A 92 -7.87 2.10 15.79
N LEU A 93 -7.27 1.47 14.77
CA LEU A 93 -5.85 1.67 14.43
C LEU A 93 -5.59 3.10 13.97
N ASP A 94 -6.49 3.69 13.16
CA ASP A 94 -6.44 5.11 12.76
C ASP A 94 -6.40 6.03 13.99
N LYS A 95 -7.33 5.82 14.93
CA LYS A 95 -7.35 6.59 16.19
C LYS A 95 -6.10 6.41 17.06
N ILE A 96 -5.42 5.27 16.95
CA ILE A 96 -4.12 5.06 17.62
C ILE A 96 -3.03 5.79 16.85
N ALA A 97 -3.05 5.72 15.52
CA ALA A 97 -2.11 6.41 14.64
C ALA A 97 -2.22 7.94 14.72
N GLU A 98 -3.36 8.50 15.10
CA GLU A 98 -3.49 9.94 15.38
C GLU A 98 -2.73 10.40 16.64
N GLN A 99 -2.33 9.47 17.51
CA GLN A 99 -1.64 9.81 18.75
C GLN A 99 -0.16 10.02 18.49
N ILE A 100 0.32 11.27 18.67
CA ILE A 100 1.73 11.65 18.50
C ILE A 100 2.69 10.67 19.22
N PRO A 101 2.46 10.25 20.49
CA PRO A 101 3.36 9.32 21.15
C PRO A 101 3.43 7.94 20.47
N ALA A 102 2.32 7.46 19.89
CA ALA A 102 2.27 6.19 19.20
C ALA A 102 3.00 6.25 17.85
N GLN A 103 2.85 7.35 17.10
CA GLN A 103 3.60 7.58 15.85
C GLN A 103 5.10 7.64 16.10
N ARG A 104 5.54 8.38 17.13
CA ARG A 104 6.96 8.48 17.49
C ARG A 104 7.54 7.15 17.92
N GLY A 105 6.79 6.40 18.72
CA GLY A 105 7.17 5.03 19.07
C GLY A 105 7.27 4.12 17.84
N ALA A 106 6.39 4.27 16.85
CA ALA A 106 6.45 3.52 15.60
C ALA A 106 7.68 3.86 14.76
N ALA A 107 8.03 5.15 14.64
CA ALA A 107 9.23 5.61 13.93
C ALA A 107 10.53 5.09 14.58
N ARG A 108 10.54 4.94 15.91
CA ARG A 108 11.68 4.45 16.71
C ARG A 108 11.46 3.02 17.22
N PHE A 109 10.68 2.23 16.50
CA PHE A 109 10.22 0.94 17.02
C PHE A 109 11.38 -0.02 17.32
N GLY A 110 12.41 -0.06 16.47
CA GLY A 110 13.63 -0.84 16.73
C GLY A 110 14.30 -0.46 18.06
N ASP A 111 14.51 0.84 18.29
CA ASP A 111 15.11 1.35 19.53
C ASP A 111 14.26 1.01 20.76
N MET A 112 12.93 1.08 20.64
CA MET A 112 12.03 0.66 21.71
C MET A 112 12.18 -0.83 22.02
N LEU A 113 12.35 -1.67 20.99
CA LEU A 113 12.53 -3.09 21.20
C LEU A 113 13.85 -3.38 21.93
N ASP A 114 14.92 -2.70 21.55
CA ASP A 114 16.23 -2.82 22.19
C ASP A 114 16.22 -2.34 23.64
N ALA A 115 15.60 -1.19 23.92
CA ALA A 115 15.46 -0.64 25.26
C ALA A 115 14.70 -1.60 26.19
N ILE A 116 13.56 -2.15 25.75
CA ILE A 116 12.80 -3.15 26.51
C ILE A 116 13.63 -4.42 26.74
N GLY A 117 14.39 -4.85 25.73
CA GLY A 117 15.30 -5.99 25.84
C GLY A 117 16.37 -5.81 26.92
N LYS A 118 16.81 -4.57 27.14
CA LYS A 118 17.78 -4.17 28.19
C LYS A 118 17.13 -3.79 29.52
N GLY A 119 15.79 -3.66 29.57
CA GLY A 119 15.07 -3.18 30.76
C GLY A 119 15.16 -1.67 30.98
N GLU A 120 15.36 -0.90 29.91
CA GLU A 120 15.46 0.56 29.91
C GLU A 120 14.09 1.22 29.65
N ASP A 121 13.92 2.44 30.15
CA ASP A 121 12.69 3.22 29.97
C ASP A 121 12.54 3.72 28.53
N THR A 122 11.41 3.41 27.91
CA THR A 122 11.03 3.83 26.56
C THR A 122 10.27 5.16 26.54
N ALA A 123 9.91 5.74 27.69
CA ALA A 123 9.22 7.03 27.75
C ALA A 123 9.95 8.15 26.98
N PRO A 124 11.29 8.28 27.02
CA PRO A 124 12.01 9.28 26.24
C PRO A 124 11.82 9.14 24.73
N LEU A 125 11.63 7.92 24.23
CA LEU A 125 11.48 7.65 22.79
C LEU A 125 10.16 8.18 22.23
N ILE A 126 9.13 8.29 23.08
CA ILE A 126 7.79 8.78 22.71
C ILE A 126 7.52 10.22 23.14
N ALA A 127 8.46 10.86 23.86
CA ALA A 127 8.33 12.24 24.32
C ALA A 127 8.16 13.18 23.12
N THR A 128 7.26 14.15 23.23
CA THR A 128 7.05 15.17 22.19
C THR A 128 8.37 15.88 21.90
N PRO A 129 8.75 16.01 20.62
CA PRO A 129 10.00 16.65 20.24
C PRO A 129 9.94 18.13 20.63
N THR A 130 11.05 18.64 21.13
CA THR A 130 11.26 20.09 21.26
C THR A 130 11.26 20.74 19.88
N GLU A 131 11.02 22.06 19.83
CA GLU A 131 11.05 22.83 18.57
C GLU A 131 12.37 22.63 17.79
N GLU A 132 13.47 22.42 18.50
CA GLU A 132 14.79 22.12 17.94
C GLU A 132 14.87 20.72 17.28
N GLU A 133 14.28 19.69 17.91
CA GLU A 133 14.22 18.35 17.32
C GLU A 133 13.32 18.31 16.09
N LEU A 134 12.23 19.09 16.08
CA LEU A 134 11.37 19.24 14.91
C LEU A 134 12.10 19.91 13.75
N ALA A 135 12.94 20.92 14.03
CA ALA A 135 13.76 21.57 12.99
C ALA A 135 14.80 20.61 12.39
N ILE A 136 15.42 19.76 13.21
CA ILE A 136 16.36 18.73 12.74
C ILE A 136 15.63 17.67 11.90
N GLN A 137 14.47 17.20 12.35
CA GLN A 137 13.69 16.21 11.60
C GLN A 137 13.14 16.78 10.28
N ALA A 138 12.76 18.06 10.25
CA ALA A 138 12.37 18.73 9.01
C ALA A 138 13.55 18.81 8.03
N ALA A 139 14.74 19.16 8.52
CA ALA A 139 15.96 19.16 7.70
C ALA A 139 16.34 17.74 7.24
N GLU A 140 16.22 16.73 8.10
CA GLU A 140 16.46 15.33 7.74
C GLU A 140 15.43 14.81 6.73
N ALA A 141 14.15 15.17 6.87
CA ALA A 141 13.10 14.84 5.90
C ALA A 141 13.30 15.58 4.57
N GLU A 142 13.88 16.78 4.56
CA GLU A 142 14.33 17.45 3.33
C GLU A 142 15.52 16.71 2.69
N THR A 143 16.43 16.13 3.48
CA THR A 143 17.54 15.33 2.94
C THR A 143 17.17 13.90 2.52
N HIS A 144 16.19 13.28 3.18
CA HIS A 144 15.74 11.89 2.97
C HIS A 144 14.40 11.80 2.25
N GLY A 145 13.77 12.92 1.93
CA GLY A 145 12.80 12.98 0.85
C GLY A 145 13.49 12.35 -0.33
N LYS A 146 13.09 11.12 -0.68
CA LYS A 146 13.45 10.53 -1.97
C LYS A 146 13.27 11.68 -2.95
N PRO A 147 14.28 12.03 -3.78
CA PRO A 147 13.98 12.92 -4.87
C PRO A 147 12.80 12.25 -5.56
N VAL A 148 11.62 12.91 -5.49
CA VAL A 148 10.71 12.83 -6.62
C VAL A 148 11.67 13.14 -7.76
N PRO A 149 11.97 12.18 -8.65
CA PRO A 149 12.90 12.48 -9.71
C PRO A 149 12.39 13.78 -10.29
N GLU A 150 13.22 14.83 -10.20
CA GLU A 150 13.00 16.03 -10.98
C GLU A 150 12.68 15.47 -12.35
N GLU A 151 11.49 15.77 -12.87
CA GLU A 151 11.05 15.25 -14.15
C GLU A 151 12.16 15.59 -15.15
N GLU A 152 13.07 14.64 -15.38
CA GLU A 152 14.07 14.75 -16.42
C GLU A 152 13.26 15.03 -17.66
N GLU A 153 13.52 16.18 -18.30
CA GLU A 153 12.77 16.75 -19.41
C GLU A 153 12.09 15.66 -20.23
N GLY A 154 10.83 15.39 -19.91
CA GLY A 154 10.28 14.09 -20.23
C GLY A 154 10.30 13.82 -21.73
N GLU A 155 10.74 12.64 -22.14
CA GLU A 155 10.64 12.20 -23.53
C GLU A 155 9.23 12.49 -24.08
N GLU A 156 9.19 13.01 -25.31
CA GLU A 156 7.95 13.41 -25.96
C GLU A 156 7.09 12.18 -26.28
N PHE A 157 5.77 12.32 -26.23
CA PHE A 157 4.90 11.25 -26.69
C PHE A 157 4.93 11.15 -28.21
N TYR A 158 4.97 9.93 -28.74
CA TYR A 158 4.82 9.62 -30.16
C TYR A 158 3.51 8.86 -30.38
N ALA A 159 2.75 9.29 -31.38
CA ALA A 159 1.58 8.58 -31.89
C ALA A 159 2.04 7.51 -32.89
N VAL A 160 1.94 6.25 -32.49
CA VAL A 160 2.36 5.08 -33.27
C VAL A 160 1.14 4.40 -33.88
N ARG A 161 1.20 4.16 -35.19
CA ARG A 161 0.18 3.43 -35.94
C ARG A 161 0.79 2.18 -36.57
N PHE A 162 0.27 1.02 -36.18
CA PHE A 162 0.65 -0.26 -36.74
C PHE A 162 -0.14 -0.56 -38.03
N PRO A 163 0.46 -1.23 -39.02
CA PRO A 163 -0.16 -1.48 -40.34
C PRO A 163 -1.40 -2.38 -40.27
N ASP A 164 -1.47 -3.30 -39.30
CA ASP A 164 -2.59 -4.23 -39.12
C ASP A 164 -3.65 -3.72 -38.12
N HIS A 165 -3.52 -2.48 -37.62
CA HIS A 165 -4.44 -1.90 -36.66
C HIS A 165 -5.24 -0.74 -37.28
N ASP A 166 -6.54 -0.98 -37.53
CA ASP A 166 -7.49 0.04 -38.02
C ASP A 166 -8.09 0.89 -36.86
N GLY A 167 -7.44 0.86 -35.70
CA GLY A 167 -7.81 1.61 -34.50
C GLY A 167 -7.12 2.97 -34.39
N PRO A 168 -7.42 3.73 -33.32
CA PRO A 168 -6.67 4.94 -32.98
C PRO A 168 -5.18 4.60 -32.74
N PRO A 169 -4.27 5.56 -32.95
CA PRO A 169 -2.84 5.33 -32.70
C PRO A 169 -2.58 5.14 -31.21
N ASP A 170 -1.59 4.29 -30.90
CA ASP A 170 -1.08 4.10 -29.55
C ASP A 170 -0.08 5.20 -29.23
N TYR A 171 -0.10 5.72 -28.00
CA TYR A 171 0.78 6.79 -27.56
C TYR A 171 1.86 6.24 -26.64
N TYR A 172 3.11 6.31 -27.07
CA TYR A 172 4.26 5.85 -26.29
C TYR A 172 5.19 7.02 -26.01
N ARG A 173 5.77 7.02 -24.81
CA ARG A 173 6.87 7.91 -24.47
C ARG A 173 8.17 7.26 -24.97
N MET A 174 8.84 7.94 -25.89
CA MET A 174 10.08 7.45 -26.49
C MET A 174 10.90 8.59 -27.06
N THR A 175 12.19 8.37 -27.24
CA THR A 175 13.09 9.30 -27.93
C THR A 175 12.83 9.30 -29.45
N GLN A 176 13.31 10.34 -30.14
CA GLN A 176 13.25 10.41 -31.60
C GLN A 176 14.01 9.26 -32.27
N GLU A 177 15.10 8.80 -31.65
CA GLU A 177 15.92 7.70 -32.17
C GLU A 177 15.19 6.36 -32.07
N GLU A 178 14.54 6.08 -30.95
CA GLU A 178 13.72 4.87 -30.74
C GLU A 178 12.50 4.83 -31.68
N ALA A 179 11.85 5.98 -31.92
CA ALA A 179 10.76 6.08 -32.88
C ALA A 179 11.21 5.73 -34.32
N ALA A 180 12.42 6.17 -34.70
CA ALA A 180 13.00 5.87 -36.00
C ALA A 180 13.44 4.40 -36.11
N GLU A 181 13.96 3.82 -35.03
CA GLU A 181 14.29 2.39 -34.96
C GLU A 181 13.04 1.53 -35.12
N MET A 182 11.96 1.86 -34.40
CA MET A 182 10.69 1.13 -34.46
C MET A 182 10.06 1.17 -35.86
N GLN A 183 10.12 2.32 -36.56
CA GLN A 183 9.69 2.43 -37.96
C GLN A 183 10.56 1.60 -38.92
N ARG A 184 11.84 1.41 -38.60
CA ARG A 184 12.76 0.61 -39.41
C ARG A 184 12.56 -0.88 -39.21
N GLU A 185 12.27 -1.29 -37.98
CA GLU A 185 12.08 -2.69 -37.60
C GLU A 185 10.71 -3.24 -38.01
N VAL A 186 9.67 -2.39 -38.04
CA VAL A 186 8.30 -2.78 -38.36
C VAL A 186 7.85 -2.14 -39.69
N PRO A 187 7.88 -2.89 -40.81
CA PRO A 187 7.49 -2.35 -42.11
C PRO A 187 6.03 -1.86 -42.12
N GLY A 188 5.82 -0.58 -42.43
CA GLY A 188 4.49 0.04 -42.51
C GLY A 188 4.01 0.71 -41.22
N LEU A 189 4.81 0.67 -40.14
CA LEU A 189 4.56 1.43 -38.92
C LEU A 189 4.86 2.91 -39.13
N THR A 190 3.98 3.79 -38.65
CA THR A 190 4.22 5.24 -38.63
C THR A 190 4.22 5.75 -37.20
N ALA A 191 5.29 6.43 -36.80
CA ALA A 191 5.44 7.07 -35.48
C ALA A 191 5.56 8.59 -35.68
N THR A 192 4.61 9.36 -35.14
CA THR A 192 4.55 10.82 -35.33
C THR A 192 4.73 11.53 -33.98
N PRO A 193 5.64 12.50 -33.85
CA PRO A 193 5.81 13.27 -32.61
C PRO A 193 4.53 14.08 -32.30
N THR A 194 4.12 14.10 -31.03
CA THR A 194 2.84 14.73 -30.60
C THR A 194 2.98 16.17 -30.10
N GLY A 195 4.20 16.67 -29.92
CA GLY A 195 4.54 17.98 -29.38
C GLY A 195 4.30 18.14 -27.89
N THR A 196 3.85 17.08 -27.19
CA THR A 196 3.52 17.14 -25.76
C THR A 196 4.28 16.07 -24.98
N ARG A 197 4.64 16.46 -23.76
CA ARG A 197 5.24 15.60 -22.72
C ARG A 197 4.25 15.34 -21.59
N ASP A 198 3.10 16.00 -21.64
CA ASP A 198 2.06 15.94 -20.62
C ASP A 198 1.11 14.78 -20.91
N GLU A 199 1.13 13.80 -20.00
CA GLU A 199 0.30 12.61 -20.04
C GLU A 199 -1.19 12.93 -19.89
N ALA A 200 -1.54 14.00 -19.16
CA ALA A 200 -2.92 14.44 -19.02
C ALA A 200 -3.48 14.96 -20.36
N VAL A 201 -2.64 15.61 -21.17
CA VAL A 201 -3.01 16.06 -22.52
C VAL A 201 -3.27 14.85 -23.43
N ILE A 202 -2.41 13.83 -23.38
CA ILE A 202 -2.58 12.60 -24.16
C ILE A 202 -3.84 11.82 -23.73
N ASN A 203 -4.09 11.71 -22.43
CA ASN A 203 -5.26 11.01 -21.89
C ASN A 203 -6.58 11.75 -22.17
N ALA A 204 -6.52 13.07 -22.37
CA ALA A 204 -7.67 13.89 -22.76
C ALA A 204 -7.98 13.86 -24.27
N LEU A 205 -7.08 13.31 -25.11
CA LEU A 205 -7.34 13.21 -26.54
C LEU A 205 -8.56 12.31 -26.81
N PRO A 206 -9.50 12.73 -27.69
CA PRO A 206 -10.75 12.00 -27.94
C PRO A 206 -10.51 10.54 -28.33
N CYS A 207 -9.48 10.29 -29.16
CA CYS A 207 -9.11 8.97 -29.63
C CYS A 207 -8.56 8.06 -28.52
N ASN A 208 -7.81 8.62 -27.55
CA ASN A 208 -7.24 7.86 -26.43
C ASN A 208 -8.28 7.56 -25.34
N ALA A 209 -9.20 8.51 -25.10
CA ALA A 209 -10.33 8.30 -24.20
C ALA A 209 -11.28 7.19 -24.68
N GLU A 210 -11.43 7.01 -25.99
CA GLU A 210 -12.19 5.91 -26.58
C GLU A 210 -11.43 4.58 -26.58
N ALA A 211 -10.11 4.59 -26.84
CA ALA A 211 -9.24 3.41 -26.73
C ALA A 211 -9.20 2.85 -25.30
N MET A 212 -9.01 3.71 -24.29
CA MET A 212 -9.05 3.34 -22.87
C MET A 212 -10.42 2.80 -22.44
N ARG A 213 -11.51 3.31 -23.01
CA ARG A 213 -12.87 2.78 -22.78
C ARG A 213 -13.10 1.44 -23.46
N ALA A 214 -12.47 1.18 -24.61
CA ALA A 214 -12.52 -0.10 -25.30
C ALA A 214 -11.65 -1.16 -24.59
N PHE A 215 -10.44 -0.81 -24.18
CA PHE A 215 -9.53 -1.66 -23.40
C PHE A 215 -10.17 -2.10 -22.08
N ARG A 216 -10.75 -1.16 -21.31
CA ARG A 216 -11.49 -1.46 -20.06
C ARG A 216 -12.71 -2.38 -20.31
N ARG A 217 -13.25 -2.40 -21.53
CA ARG A 217 -14.38 -3.27 -21.92
C ARG A 217 -13.92 -4.66 -22.35
N ASP A 218 -12.70 -4.80 -22.87
CA ASP A 218 -12.08 -6.08 -23.24
C ASP A 218 -11.36 -6.77 -22.08
N GLU A 219 -10.76 -6.03 -21.14
CA GLU A 219 -10.31 -6.61 -19.84
C GLU A 219 -11.47 -7.24 -19.08
N GLY A 220 -12.65 -6.62 -19.12
CA GLY A 220 -13.90 -7.19 -18.56
C GLY A 220 -14.40 -8.44 -19.29
N LYS A 221 -13.89 -8.76 -20.48
CA LYS A 221 -14.20 -10.00 -21.22
C LYS A 221 -13.09 -11.05 -21.08
N GLN A 222 -11.82 -10.65 -20.94
CA GLN A 222 -10.72 -11.57 -20.69
C GLN A 222 -10.73 -12.12 -19.25
N GLY A 223 -11.31 -11.41 -18.28
CA GLY A 223 -11.57 -11.92 -16.92
C GLY A 223 -12.68 -12.99 -16.80
N LYS A 224 -13.19 -13.54 -17.91
CA LYS A 224 -14.18 -14.64 -17.92
C LYS A 224 -13.64 -15.98 -18.41
N ASN A 225 -12.35 -16.08 -18.73
CA ASN A 225 -11.70 -17.36 -18.99
C ASN A 225 -10.33 -17.40 -18.30
N LEU A 226 -10.35 -17.62 -16.99
CA LEU A 226 -9.30 -18.29 -16.22
C LEU A 226 -9.94 -18.84 -14.95
#